data_AF-A0A2I0DNC0-F1
#
_entry.id   AF-A0A2I0DNC0-F1
#
_cell.length_a   1.000
_cell.length_b   1.000
_cell.length_c   1.000
_cell.angle_alpha   90.00
_cell.angle_beta   90.00
_cell.angle_gamma   90.00
#
_symmetry.space_group_name_H-M   'P 1'
#
loop_
_entity.id
_entity.type
_entity.pdbx_description
1 polymer ?
#
loop_
_entity_poly.entity_id
_entity_poly.type
_entity_poly.pdbx_seq_one_letter_code
_entity_poly.pdbx_strand_id
1 'polypeptide(L)' 'MDSIISMDELTEFQESLETRLKRYKACLYEFDKMRYTDTYIVQIREDIVRLEHLISLQT' A
#
# COMPACT_ATOMS: atom_id res chain seq x y z
N MET A 1 8.98 -32.57 -0.93
CA MET A 1 8.38 -32.37 0.39
C MET A 1 8.89 -31.02 0.87
N ASP A 2 7.97 -30.06 0.82
CA ASP A 2 8.01 -28.70 1.37
C ASP A 2 9.27 -27.86 1.13
N SER A 3 9.49 -27.48 -0.14
CA SER A 3 10.06 -26.17 -0.41
C SER A 3 9.02 -25.14 0.02
N ILE A 4 9.04 -24.77 1.30
CA ILE A 4 8.37 -23.56 1.78
C ILE A 4 9.05 -22.43 1.03
N ILE A 5 8.40 -21.95 -0.02
CA ILE A 5 8.82 -20.75 -0.74
C ILE A 5 8.90 -19.66 0.33
N SER A 6 10.12 -19.28 0.70
CA SER A 6 10.34 -18.15 1.58
C SER A 6 9.61 -16.98 0.93
N MET A 7 8.77 -16.27 1.67
CA MET A 7 8.01 -15.17 1.11
C MET A 7 8.91 -14.06 0.51
N ASP A 8 10.22 -14.10 0.83
CA ASP A 8 11.29 -13.30 0.23
C ASP A 8 11.64 -13.67 -1.23
N GLU A 9 11.30 -14.86 -1.71
CA GLU A 9 11.55 -15.31 -3.10
C GLU A 9 10.38 -14.98 -4.05
N LEU A 10 9.29 -14.38 -3.56
CA LEU A 10 8.30 -13.69 -4.39
C LEU A 10 8.86 -12.32 -4.79
N THR A 11 9.80 -12.34 -5.72
CA THR A 11 10.45 -11.18 -6.36
C THR A 11 9.48 -10.32 -7.18
N GLU A 12 8.41 -9.80 -6.56
CA GLU A 12 7.65 -8.63 -7.00
C GLU A 12 7.82 -7.44 -6.02
N PHE A 13 8.51 -7.65 -4.89
CA PHE A 13 8.53 -6.75 -3.73
C PHE A 13 9.78 -5.87 -3.59
N GLN A 14 10.03 -5.00 -4.57
CA GLN A 14 10.76 -3.74 -4.29
C GLN A 14 10.10 -2.56 -4.99
N GLU A 15 8.77 -2.50 -4.95
CA GLU A 15 8.07 -1.27 -5.30
C GLU A 15 8.52 -0.13 -4.37
N SER A 16 8.94 1.01 -4.95
CA SER A 16 9.34 2.17 -4.16
C SER A 16 8.16 2.64 -3.29
N LEU A 17 8.46 3.25 -2.13
CA LEU A 17 7.41 3.77 -1.25
C LEU A 17 6.48 4.74 -1.99
N GLU A 18 7.03 5.53 -2.91
CA GLU A 18 6.30 6.48 -3.74
C GLU A 18 5.33 5.79 -4.71
N THR A 19 5.78 4.70 -5.33
CA THR A 19 4.95 3.93 -6.27
C THR A 19 3.81 3.24 -5.52
N ARG A 20 4.10 2.68 -4.34
CA ARG A 20 3.10 2.12 -3.43
C ARG A 20 2.09 3.17 -2.98
N LEU A 21 2.56 4.35 -2.58
CA LEU A 21 1.72 5.49 -2.19
C LEU A 21 0.79 5.91 -3.34
N LYS A 22 1.31 6.01 -4.56
CA LYS A 22 0.55 6.37 -5.75
C LYS A 22 -0.59 5.39 -6.00
N ARG A 23 -0.33 4.08 -5.89
CA ARG A 23 -1.37 3.05 -6.04
C ARG A 23 -2.45 3.18 -4.97
N TYR A 24 -2.06 3.37 -3.71
CA TYR A 24 -3.02 3.45 -2.60
C TYR A 24 -3.92 4.68 -2.72
N LYS A 25 -3.35 5.84 -3.11
CA LYS A 25 -4.13 7.05 -3.41
C LYS A 25 -5.11 6.84 -4.57
N ALA A 26 -4.69 6.15 -5.63
CA ALA A 26 -5.57 5.84 -6.75
C ALA A 26 -6.73 4.91 -6.34
N CYS A 27 -6.46 3.87 -5.55
CA CYS A 27 -7.49 2.99 -5.01
C CYS A 27 -8.48 3.77 -4.13
N LEU A 28 -7.98 4.60 -3.22
CA LEU A 28 -8.83 5.40 -2.34
C LEU A 28 -9.76 6.33 -3.12
N TYR A 29 -9.26 6.96 -4.19
CA TYR A 29 -10.05 7.83 -5.04
C TYR A 29 -11.24 7.12 -5.71
N GLU A 30 -11.04 5.91 -6.21
CA GLU A 30 -12.13 5.13 -6.81
C GLU A 30 -13.15 4.67 -5.76
N PHE A 31 -12.70 4.29 -4.55
CA PHE A 31 -13.61 3.97 -3.46
C PHE A 31 -14.44 5.17 -2.99
N ASP A 32 -13.82 6.35 -2.91
CA ASP A 32 -14.50 7.59 -2.52
C ASP A 32 -15.58 7.98 -3.54
N LYS A 33 -15.34 7.80 -4.84
CA LYS A 33 -16.36 8.01 -5.89
C LYS A 33 -17.59 7.13 -5.69
N MET A 34 -17.37 5.88 -5.32
CA MET A 34 -18.45 4.91 -5.08
C MET A 34 -19.12 5.10 -3.72
N ARG A 35 -18.67 6.06 -2.90
CA ARG A 35 -19.13 6.30 -1.51
C ARG A 35 -19.04 5.05 -0.63
N TYR A 36 -18.08 4.17 -0.90
CA TYR A 36 -17.84 3.04 -0.01
C TYR A 36 -17.29 3.56 1.32
N THR A 37 -17.87 3.08 2.41
CA THR A 37 -17.44 3.38 3.76
C THR A 37 -17.23 2.07 4.49
N ASP A 38 -16.11 1.42 4.17
CA ASP A 38 -15.69 0.16 4.79
C ASP A 38 -14.48 0.41 5.71
N THR A 39 -14.33 -0.41 6.73
CA THR A 39 -13.14 -0.47 7.60
C THR A 39 -11.86 -0.63 6.77
N TYR A 40 -11.91 -1.33 5.63
CA TYR A 40 -10.77 -1.46 4.74
C TYR A 40 -10.30 -0.10 4.16
N ILE A 41 -11.21 0.83 3.91
CA ILE A 41 -10.87 2.18 3.41
C ILE A 41 -10.18 3.00 4.49
N VAL A 42 -10.57 2.81 5.76
CA VAL A 42 -9.88 3.43 6.90
C VAL A 42 -8.43 2.96 6.96
N GLN A 43 -8.20 1.64 6.79
CA GLN A 43 -6.85 1.07 6.75
C GLN A 43 -6.01 1.63 5.60
N ILE A 44 -6.58 1.77 4.39
CA ILE A 44 -5.88 2.39 3.24
C ILE A 44 -5.47 3.83 3.56
N ARG A 45 -6.35 4.61 4.22
CA ARG A 45 -6.04 6.00 4.61
C ARG A 45 -4.89 6.06 5.62
N GLU A 46 -4.89 5.17 6.61
CA GLU A 46 -3.79 5.07 7.59
C GLU A 46 -2.48 4.67 6.92
N ASP A 47 -2.52 3.72 5.98
CA ASP A 47 -1.35 3.30 5.21
C ASP A 47 -0.77 4.42 4.36
N ILE A 48 -1.62 5.24 3.72
CA ILE A 48 -1.18 6.43 2.98
C ILE A 48 -0.39 7.37 3.90
N VAL A 49 -0.91 7.67 5.09
CA VAL A 49 -0.23 8.55 6.05
C VAL A 49 1.12 7.97 6.48
N ARG A 50 1.17 6.66 6.77
CA ARG A 50 2.42 5.98 7.11
C ARG A 50 3.45 6.06 5.97
N LEU A 51 3.01 5.84 4.74
CA LEU A 51 3.88 5.91 3.56
C LEU A 51 4.41 7.32 3.32
N GLU A 52 3.57 8.35 3.43
CA GLU A 52 3.98 9.75 3.33
C GLU A 52 5.02 10.11 4.38
N HIS A 53 4.81 9.68 5.63
CA HIS A 53 5.78 9.88 6.69
C HIS A 53 7.11 9.19 6.39
N LEU A 54 7.09 7.91 5.97
CA LEU A 54 8.30 7.18 5.61
C LEU A 54 9.07 7.83 4.46
N ILE A 55 8.37 8.34 3.44
CA ILE A 55 9.00 9.08 2.32
C ILE A 55 9.63 10.38 2.82
N SER A 56 8.94 11.11 3.70
CA SER A 56 9.47 12.37 4.25
C SER A 56 10.75 12.19 5.07
N LEU A 57 10.96 11.01 5.67
CA LEU A 57 12.19 10.67 6.41
C LEU A 57 13.35 10.26 5.49
N GLN A 58 13.09 10.02 4.20
CA GLN A 58 14.12 9.65 3.21
C GLN A 58 14.71 10.87 2.48
N THR A 59 14.14 12.05 2.67
CA THR A 59 14.52 13.30 1.99
C THR A 59 15.27 14.24 2.94
#